data_AF-A0A3M6R1B1-F1
#
_entry.id   AF-A0A3M6R1B1-F1
#
_cell.length_a   1.000
_cell.length_b   1.000
_cell.length_c   1.000
_cell.angle_alpha   90.00
_cell.angle_beta   90.00
_cell.angle_gamma   90.00
#
_symmetry.space_group_name_H-M   'P 1'
#
loop_
_entity.id
_entity.type
_entity.pdbx_description
1 polymer ?
#
loop_
_entity_poly.entity_id
_entity_poly.type
_entity_poly.pdbx_seq_one_letter_code
_entity_poly.pdbx_strand_id
1 'polypeptide(L)'
;MAHPASPEARPRERSTRQRAAIRAAMAAEGRPLSPPEILQAAQKIVPRLGIATVYRNIKTMVEAGELSLVPLPGDRLYYELSCKGHEHHHHFCCESCGKVFDVGGCHETFAALLPQGFVLKAHELTLYGTCDHCANTAAATPAP
;
A
#
# COMPACT_ATOMS: atom_id res chain seq x y z
N MET A 1 41.22 -16.02 -16.18
CA MET A 1 39.85 -16.07 -16.74
C MET A 1 39.13 -14.80 -16.29
N ALA A 2 39.00 -13.81 -17.18
CA ALA A 2 38.36 -12.54 -16.84
C ALA A 2 36.84 -12.73 -16.80
N HIS A 3 36.22 -12.45 -15.65
CA HIS A 3 34.78 -12.26 -15.57
C HIS A 3 34.41 -10.96 -16.29
N PRO A 4 33.43 -10.96 -17.22
CA PRO A 4 32.95 -9.71 -17.78
C PRO A 4 32.14 -8.98 -16.69
N ALA A 5 32.60 -7.77 -16.33
CA ALA A 5 31.83 -6.85 -15.50
C ALA A 5 30.51 -6.54 -16.22
N SER A 6 29.39 -6.75 -15.54
CA SER A 6 28.08 -6.33 -16.04
C SER A 6 28.06 -4.81 -16.24
N PRO A 7 27.46 -4.28 -17.32
CA PRO A 7 27.46 -2.85 -17.59
C PRO A 7 26.62 -2.12 -16.52
N GLU A 8 27.23 -1.15 -15.84
CA GLU A 8 26.51 -0.32 -14.88
C GLU A 8 25.51 0.59 -15.59
N ALA A 9 24.22 0.44 -15.29
CA ALA A 9 23.15 1.22 -15.91
C ALA A 9 23.27 2.73 -15.61
N ARG A 10 22.95 3.57 -16.61
CA ARG A 10 23.00 5.04 -16.53
C ARG A 10 22.00 5.58 -15.47
N PRO A 11 22.24 6.75 -14.84
CA PRO A 11 21.39 7.25 -13.75
C PRO A 11 19.88 7.36 -14.07
N ARG A 12 19.50 7.80 -15.27
CA ARG A 12 18.08 7.87 -15.71
C ARG A 12 17.45 6.48 -15.89
N GLU A 13 18.21 5.54 -16.42
CA GLU A 13 17.80 4.15 -16.60
C GLU A 13 17.66 3.41 -15.27
N ARG A 14 18.56 3.72 -14.32
CA ARG A 14 18.45 3.24 -12.93
C ARG A 14 17.19 3.76 -12.24
N SER A 15 16.89 5.05 -12.38
CA SER A 15 15.70 5.66 -11.77
C SER A 15 14.40 5.08 -12.34
N THR A 16 14.34 4.87 -13.66
CA THR A 16 13.17 4.25 -14.30
C THR A 16 12.97 2.81 -13.87
N ARG A 17 14.05 2.03 -13.76
CA ARG A 17 14.00 0.65 -13.24
C ARG A 17 13.51 0.59 -11.78
N GLN A 18 13.93 1.52 -10.94
CA GLN A 18 13.49 1.58 -9.54
C GLN A 18 12.00 1.93 -9.42
N ARG A 19 11.52 2.93 -10.18
CA ARG A 19 10.09 3.29 -10.23
C ARG A 19 9.25 2.13 -10.73
N ALA A 20 9.69 1.45 -11.79
CA ALA A 20 9.01 0.27 -12.34
C ALA A 20 8.94 -0.88 -11.32
N ALA A 21 10.01 -1.11 -10.57
CA ALA A 21 10.03 -2.13 -9.51
C ALA A 21 9.06 -1.79 -8.36
N ILE A 22 8.98 -0.53 -7.93
CA ILE A 22 8.02 -0.08 -6.93
C ILE A 22 6.59 -0.31 -7.42
N ARG A 23 6.27 0.14 -8.63
CA ARG A 23 4.94 -0.06 -9.24
C ARG A 23 4.57 -1.55 -9.32
N ALA A 24 5.48 -2.38 -9.83
CA ALA A 24 5.25 -3.82 -9.95
C ALA A 24 5.04 -4.50 -8.60
N ALA A 25 5.82 -4.09 -7.58
CA ALA A 25 5.66 -4.60 -6.22
C ALA A 25 4.30 -4.24 -5.62
N MET A 26 3.86 -2.97 -5.76
CA MET A 26 2.54 -2.54 -5.27
C MET A 26 1.40 -3.24 -6.01
N ALA A 27 1.53 -3.42 -7.33
CA ALA A 27 0.54 -4.14 -8.13
C ALA A 27 0.42 -5.61 -7.71
N ALA A 28 1.54 -6.26 -7.42
CA ALA A 28 1.57 -7.66 -6.99
C ALA A 28 0.98 -7.88 -5.58
N GLU A 29 1.20 -6.95 -4.65
CA GLU A 29 0.61 -7.04 -3.30
C GLU A 29 -0.89 -6.75 -3.29
N GLY A 30 -1.36 -5.91 -4.21
CA GLY A 30 -2.79 -5.70 -4.42
C GLY A 30 -3.52 -5.13 -3.20
N ARG A 31 -2.85 -4.34 -2.35
CA ARG A 31 -3.38 -3.68 -1.16
C ARG A 31 -2.57 -2.42 -0.84
N PRO A 32 -3.01 -1.54 0.08
CA PRO A 32 -2.22 -0.41 0.52
C PRO A 32 -0.98 -0.86 1.28
N LEU A 33 0.16 -0.24 0.97
CA LEU A 33 1.47 -0.58 1.53
C LEU A 33 2.11 0.63 2.20
N SER A 34 2.78 0.37 3.32
CA SER A 34 3.70 1.33 3.92
C SER A 34 5.03 1.41 3.15
N PRO A 35 5.81 2.50 3.28
CA PRO A 35 7.13 2.60 2.62
C PRO A 35 8.10 1.44 2.94
N PRO A 36 8.17 0.91 4.18
CA PRO A 36 8.97 -0.29 4.46
C PRO A 36 8.48 -1.54 3.71
N GLU A 37 7.17 -1.75 3.59
CA GLU A 37 6.61 -2.87 2.83
C GLU A 37 6.89 -2.73 1.32
N ILE A 38 6.75 -1.51 0.78
CA ILE A 38 7.11 -1.19 -0.61
C ILE A 38 8.59 -1.52 -0.85
N LEU A 39 9.47 -1.12 0.06
CA LEU A 39 10.90 -1.43 -0.03
C LEU A 39 11.12 -2.94 -0.06
N GLN A 40 10.56 -3.67 0.90
CA GLN A 40 10.73 -5.11 1.02
C GLN A 40 10.25 -5.85 -0.23
N ALA A 41 9.08 -5.48 -0.74
CA ALA A 41 8.52 -6.09 -1.95
C ALA A 41 9.34 -5.72 -3.20
N ALA A 42 9.73 -4.45 -3.36
CA ALA A 42 10.50 -3.99 -4.52
C ALA A 42 11.96 -4.50 -4.52
N GLN A 43 12.54 -4.81 -3.36
CA GLN A 43 13.86 -5.43 -3.25
C GLN A 43 13.92 -6.83 -3.86
N LYS A 44 12.80 -7.53 -3.98
CA LYS A 44 12.71 -8.80 -4.73
C LYS A 44 13.04 -8.62 -6.21
N ILE A 45 12.87 -7.41 -6.75
CA ILE A 45 13.11 -7.04 -8.15
C ILE A 45 14.42 -6.25 -8.29
N VAL A 46 14.71 -5.35 -7.34
CA VAL A 46 15.91 -4.51 -7.30
C VAL A 46 16.56 -4.64 -5.92
N PRO A 47 17.45 -5.63 -5.69
CA PRO A 47 18.00 -5.94 -4.36
C PRO A 47 18.73 -4.78 -3.67
N ARG A 48 19.35 -3.88 -4.45
CA ARG A 48 20.09 -2.71 -3.93
C ARG A 48 19.21 -1.47 -3.72
N LEU A 49 17.88 -1.60 -3.82
CA LEU A 49 16.98 -0.49 -3.56
C LEU A 49 17.05 -0.10 -2.07
N GLY A 50 17.18 1.20 -1.80
CA GLY A 50 17.25 1.75 -0.44
C GLY A 50 16.01 2.58 -0.11
N ILE A 51 15.70 2.69 1.19
CA ILE A 51 14.48 3.36 1.67
C ILE A 51 14.38 4.83 1.24
N ALA A 52 15.48 5.58 1.24
CA ALA A 52 15.49 6.97 0.78
C ALA A 52 15.08 7.11 -0.69
N THR A 53 15.43 6.13 -1.52
CA THR A 53 15.02 6.07 -2.92
C THR A 53 13.54 5.73 -3.06
N VAL A 54 13.00 4.88 -2.18
CA VAL A 54 11.56 4.60 -2.12
C VAL A 54 10.78 5.87 -1.79
N TYR A 55 11.14 6.61 -0.75
CA TYR A 55 10.48 7.87 -0.40
C TYR A 55 10.51 8.91 -1.54
N ARG A 56 11.64 9.07 -2.22
CA ARG A 56 11.71 9.97 -3.40
C ARG A 56 10.80 9.51 -4.53
N ASN A 57 10.75 8.22 -4.81
CA ASN A 57 9.86 7.68 -5.83
C ASN A 57 8.39 7.87 -5.42
N ILE A 58 8.00 7.50 -4.19
CA ILE A 58 6.65 7.73 -3.66
C ILE A 58 6.23 9.19 -3.87
N LYS A 59 7.06 10.14 -3.44
CA LYS A 59 6.78 11.57 -3.61
C LYS A 59 6.48 11.92 -5.08
N THR A 60 7.38 11.55 -5.99
CA THR A 60 7.20 11.85 -7.44
C THR A 60 6.10 11.02 -8.11
N MET A 61 5.66 9.91 -7.51
CA MET A 61 4.55 9.10 -8.01
C MET A 61 3.21 9.67 -7.54
N VAL A 62 3.13 10.17 -6.30
CA VAL A 62 1.97 10.91 -5.79
C VAL A 62 1.78 12.21 -6.57
N GLU A 63 2.85 12.98 -6.78
CA GLU A 63 2.82 14.20 -7.60
C GLU A 63 2.37 13.95 -9.04
N ALA A 64 2.63 12.75 -9.57
CA ALA A 64 2.21 12.33 -10.91
C ALA A 64 0.81 11.68 -10.95
N GLY A 65 0.12 11.56 -9.80
CA GLY A 65 -1.17 10.87 -9.71
C GLY A 65 -1.11 9.36 -9.95
N GLU A 66 0.06 8.75 -9.80
CA GLU A 66 0.25 7.30 -9.92
C GLU A 66 -0.03 6.57 -8.60
N LEU A 67 0.17 7.26 -7.47
CA LEU A 67 -0.11 6.76 -6.13
C LEU A 67 -1.06 7.69 -5.39
N SER A 68 -1.93 7.08 -4.59
CA SER A 68 -2.81 7.78 -3.63
C SER A 68 -2.33 7.48 -2.21
N LEU A 69 -2.47 8.47 -1.32
CA LEU A 69 -2.30 8.26 0.11
C LEU A 69 -3.58 7.63 0.67
N VAL A 70 -3.44 6.63 1.52
CA VAL A 70 -4.53 6.03 2.28
C VAL A 70 -4.51 6.60 3.69
N PRO A 71 -5.45 7.51 4.03
CA PRO A 71 -5.47 8.16 5.34
C PRO A 71 -5.99 7.17 6.39
N LEU A 72 -5.09 6.78 7.30
CA LEU A 72 -5.41 5.95 8.43
C LEU A 72 -4.99 6.66 9.72
N PRO A 73 -5.74 6.52 10.81
CA PRO A 73 -5.32 6.97 12.13
C PRO A 73 -3.98 6.34 12.54
N GLY A 74 -3.09 7.17 13.10
CA GLY A 74 -1.76 6.78 13.55
C GLY A 74 -0.64 7.43 12.72
N ASP A 75 0.61 7.09 13.05
CA ASP A 75 1.80 7.74 12.45
C ASP A 75 2.29 7.05 11.17
N ARG A 76 1.65 5.95 10.75
CA ARG A 76 2.06 5.16 9.59
C ARG A 76 1.29 5.62 8.35
N LEU A 77 2.04 5.95 7.29
CA LEU A 77 1.48 6.28 5.99
C LEU A 77 1.41 5.05 5.11
N TYR A 78 0.28 4.91 4.41
CA TYR A 78 0.03 3.84 3.45
C TYR A 78 -0.26 4.44 2.09
N TYR A 79 0.19 3.75 1.04
CA TYR A 79 0.03 4.17 -0.35
C TYR A 79 -0.54 3.05 -1.18
N GLU A 80 -1.33 3.41 -2.16
CA GLU A 80 -1.91 2.50 -3.14
C GLU A 80 -1.72 3.03 -4.56
N LEU A 81 -1.89 2.16 -5.55
CA LEU A 81 -1.89 2.57 -6.96
C LEU A 81 -3.21 3.26 -7.30
N SER A 82 -3.16 4.49 -7.80
CA SER A 82 -4.36 5.29 -8.10
C SER A 82 -5.26 4.65 -9.16
N CYS A 83 -4.73 3.75 -10.01
CA CYS A 83 -5.53 3.00 -10.98
C CYS A 83 -6.50 1.99 -10.33
N LYS A 84 -6.37 1.69 -9.03
CA LYS A 84 -7.35 0.92 -8.26
C LYS A 84 -8.48 1.77 -7.70
N GLY A 85 -8.29 3.09 -7.57
CA GLY A 85 -9.28 4.02 -7.01
C GLY A 85 -10.53 4.25 -7.88
N HIS A 86 -10.70 3.52 -8.99
CA HIS A 86 -11.88 3.63 -9.85
C HIS A 86 -13.07 2.81 -9.34
N GLU A 87 -12.84 1.77 -8.53
CA GLU A 87 -13.91 1.09 -7.78
C GLU A 87 -13.89 1.60 -6.33
N HIS A 88 -15.04 2.11 -5.88
CA HIS A 88 -15.20 2.58 -4.50
C HIS A 88 -15.00 1.41 -3.53
N HIS A 89 -13.99 1.55 -2.67
CA HIS A 89 -13.62 0.55 -1.66
C HIS A 89 -13.32 1.25 -0.33
N HIS A 90 -13.29 0.45 0.72
CA HIS A 90 -12.97 0.86 2.07
C HIS A 90 -11.68 0.17 2.53
N HIS A 91 -11.15 0.61 3.66
CA HIS A 91 -9.93 0.05 4.21
C HIS A 91 -10.21 -0.79 5.45
N PHE A 92 -9.52 -1.92 5.60
CA PHE A 92 -9.43 -2.67 6.84
C PHE A 92 -7.98 -2.67 7.33
N CYS A 93 -7.75 -2.26 8.58
CA CYS A 93 -6.45 -2.27 9.24
C CYS A 93 -6.40 -3.40 10.27
N CYS A 94 -5.46 -4.32 10.10
CA CYS A 94 -5.21 -5.36 11.08
C CYS A 94 -4.41 -4.79 12.27
N GLU A 95 -4.97 -4.80 13.46
CA GLU A 95 -4.36 -4.28 14.68
C GLU A 95 -3.20 -5.15 15.18
N SER A 96 -3.15 -6.43 14.77
CA SER A 96 -2.07 -7.34 15.17
C SER A 96 -0.79 -7.18 14.35
N CYS A 97 -0.89 -6.99 13.02
CA CYS A 97 0.30 -6.86 12.15
C CYS A 97 0.46 -5.48 11.51
N GLY A 98 -0.54 -4.61 11.61
CA GLY A 98 -0.56 -3.29 10.98
C GLY A 98 -0.69 -3.31 9.46
N LYS A 99 -1.05 -4.44 8.83
CA LYS A 99 -1.33 -4.49 7.39
C LYS A 99 -2.70 -3.92 7.09
N VAL A 100 -2.80 -3.28 5.92
CA VAL A 100 -4.02 -2.66 5.41
C VAL A 100 -4.50 -3.42 4.18
N PHE A 101 -5.81 -3.58 4.07
CA PHE A 101 -6.46 -4.38 3.04
C PHE A 101 -7.63 -3.61 2.42
N ASP A 102 -7.86 -3.84 1.13
CA ASP A 102 -9.03 -3.34 0.41
C ASP A 102 -10.26 -4.15 0.85
N VAL A 103 -11.34 -3.45 1.21
CA VAL A 103 -12.66 -4.04 1.44
C VAL A 103 -13.58 -3.53 0.35
N GLY A 104 -13.98 -4.44 -0.53
CA GLY A 104 -14.90 -4.13 -1.63
C GLY A 104 -16.33 -3.89 -1.13
N GLY A 105 -17.06 -3.12 -1.93
CA GLY A 105 -18.47 -2.86 -1.70
C GLY A 105 -18.72 -1.77 -0.69
N CYS A 106 -19.58 -0.83 -1.06
CA CYS A 106 -20.26 0.03 -0.10
C CYS A 106 -21.72 -0.35 -0.11
N HIS A 107 -22.16 -1.10 0.90
CA HIS A 107 -23.53 -1.62 1.00
C HIS A 107 -24.51 -0.52 1.46
N GLU A 108 -24.32 0.73 1.01
CA GLU A 108 -24.79 1.96 1.65
C GLU A 108 -26.19 1.91 2.29
N THR A 109 -26.24 2.34 3.55
CA THR A 109 -27.35 3.20 4.03
C THR A 109 -26.84 4.26 5.01
N PHE A 110 -25.65 4.82 4.79
CA PHE A 110 -25.14 5.90 5.66
C PHE A 110 -25.98 7.17 5.59
N ALA A 111 -26.66 7.40 4.47
CA ALA A 111 -27.61 8.51 4.33
C ALA A 111 -28.74 8.47 5.38
N ALA A 112 -29.16 7.28 5.84
CA ALA A 112 -30.19 7.15 6.88
C ALA A 112 -29.71 7.56 8.28
N LEU A 113 -28.41 7.69 8.49
CA LEU A 113 -27.84 8.22 9.74
C LEU A 113 -27.87 9.76 9.79
N LEU A 114 -28.14 10.42 8.66
CA LEU A 114 -28.11 11.87 8.59
C LEU A 114 -29.42 12.49 9.13
N PRO A 115 -29.34 13.63 9.85
CA PRO A 115 -30.53 14.39 10.21
C PRO A 115 -31.31 14.87 8.98
N GLN A 116 -32.59 15.19 9.19
CA GLN A 116 -33.42 15.74 8.12
C GLN A 116 -32.80 17.03 7.54
N GLY A 117 -32.73 17.11 6.21
CA GLY A 117 -32.21 18.27 5.48
C GLY A 117 -30.70 18.24 5.17
N PHE A 118 -29.97 17.22 5.63
CA PHE A 118 -28.54 17.05 5.34
C PHE A 118 -28.35 16.27 4.02
N VAL A 119 -27.25 16.54 3.32
CA VAL A 119 -26.90 15.89 2.04
C VAL A 119 -25.52 15.22 2.17
N LEU A 120 -25.49 13.89 2.06
CA LEU A 120 -24.24 13.13 2.03
C LEU A 120 -23.51 13.41 0.70
N LYS A 121 -22.25 13.84 0.77
CA LYS A 121 -21.41 14.05 -0.43
C LYS A 121 -20.33 12.99 -0.61
N ALA A 122 -19.83 12.47 0.50
CA ALA A 122 -18.81 11.44 0.56
C ALA A 122 -18.83 10.82 1.97
N HIS A 123 -18.26 9.63 2.10
CA HIS A 123 -17.91 9.04 3.37
C HIS A 123 -16.56 8.33 3.24
N GLU A 124 -15.92 8.16 4.38
CA GLU A 124 -14.67 7.43 4.50
C GLU A 124 -14.85 6.44 5.64
N LEU A 125 -14.59 5.17 5.36
CA LEU A 125 -14.74 4.08 6.32
C LEU A 125 -13.42 3.33 6.43
N THR A 126 -12.94 3.22 7.66
CA THR A 126 -11.86 2.31 8.02
C THR A 126 -12.36 1.35 9.09
N LEU A 127 -12.18 0.05 8.85
CA LEU A 127 -12.47 -1.02 9.76
C LEU A 127 -11.18 -1.46 10.47
N TYR A 128 -11.30 -1.90 11.73
CA TYR A 128 -10.17 -2.36 12.54
C TYR A 128 -10.47 -3.74 13.11
N GLY A 129 -9.45 -4.57 13.24
CA GLY A 129 -9.57 -5.88 13.88
C GLY A 129 -8.38 -6.77 13.56
N THR A 130 -8.61 -8.08 13.42
CA THR A 130 -7.56 -9.07 13.15
C THR A 130 -7.75 -9.70 11.78
N CYS A 131 -6.71 -9.70 10.94
CA CYS A 131 -6.76 -10.40 9.66
C CYS A 131 -6.71 -11.92 9.84
N ASP A 132 -7.12 -12.64 8.81
CA ASP A 132 -7.13 -14.11 8.74
C ASP A 132 -5.76 -14.74 9.11
N HIS A 133 -4.67 -14.17 8.60
CA HIS A 133 -3.32 -14.63 8.88
C HIS A 133 -2.98 -14.53 10.37
N CYS A 134 -3.29 -13.40 11.00
CA CYS A 134 -3.03 -13.19 12.42
C CYS A 134 -3.94 -14.05 13.30
N ALA A 135 -5.22 -14.19 12.93
CA ALA A 135 -6.18 -15.05 13.63
C ALA A 135 -5.71 -16.52 13.63
N ASN A 136 -5.23 -17.01 12.48
CA ASN A 136 -4.75 -18.38 12.34
C ASN A 136 -3.36 -18.62 12.96
N THR A 137 -2.52 -17.58 13.08
CA THR A 137 -1.22 -17.69 13.76
C THR A 137 -1.39 -17.73 15.28
N ALA A 138 -2.36 -16.98 15.83
CA ALA A 138 -2.67 -17.01 17.26
C ALA A 138 -3.20 -18.37 17.72
N ALA A 139 -3.93 -19.10 16.86
CA ALA A 139 -4.41 -20.45 17.15
C ALA A 139 -3.29 -21.53 17.15
N ALA A 140 -2.09 -21.20 16.65
CA ALA A 140 -0.97 -22.14 16.49
C ALA A 140 0.06 -22.11 17.63
N THR A 141 -0.16 -21.29 18.67
CA THR A 141 0.71 -21.27 19.85
C THR A 141 -0.10 -21.70 21.08
N PRO A 142 0.08 -22.92 21.62
CA PRO A 142 -0.40 -23.20 22.98
C PRO A 142 0.40 -22.32 23.94
N ALA A 143 -0.31 -21.58 24.79
CA ALA A 143 0.27 -20.76 25.84
C ALA A 143 1.19 -21.60 26.75
N PRO A 144 2.28 -21.01 27.32
CA PRO A 144 3.14 -21.70 28.28
C PRO A 144 2.41 -22.08 29.57
#